data_AF-A0A5D3KTV2-F1
#
_entry.id   AF-A0A5D3KTV2-F1
#
_cell.length_a   1.000
_cell.length_b   1.000
_cell.length_c   1.000
_cell.angle_alpha   90.00
_cell.angle_beta   90.00
_cell.angle_gamma   90.00
#
_symmetry.space_group_name_H-M   'P 1'
#
loop_
_entity.id
_entity.type
_entity.pdbx_description
1 polymer ?
#
loop_
_entity_poly.entity_id
_entity_poly.type
_entity_poly.pdbx_seq_one_letter_code
_entity_poly.pdbx_strand_id
1 'polypeptide(L)' 'MGGTLSREDELKELASDLSRAVETARRVGLSTTVYLLSMALVEVREAAADNAGNDDGAA' A
#
# COMPACT_ATOMS: atom_id res chain seq x y z
N MET A 1 24.14 -0.33 -10.04
CA MET A 1 22.99 0.21 -10.79
C MET A 1 21.86 0.44 -9.80
N GLY A 2 21.74 1.65 -9.23
CA GLY A 2 20.61 2.00 -8.38
C GLY A 2 19.57 2.69 -9.24
N GLY A 3 18.57 1.94 -9.71
CA GLY A 3 17.36 2.56 -10.22
C GLY A 3 16.57 3.08 -9.02
N THR A 4 16.24 4.37 -9.01
CA THR A 4 15.24 4.89 -8.06
C THR A 4 13.94 4.13 -8.32
N LEU A 5 13.37 3.50 -7.28
CA LEU A 5 12.05 2.87 -7.35
C LEU A 5 11.04 3.88 -7.90
N SER A 6 10.15 3.42 -8.77
CA SER A 6 9.02 4.27 -9.18
C SER A 6 8.12 4.48 -7.97
N ARG A 7 7.43 5.63 -7.90
CA ARG A 7 6.41 5.90 -6.89
C ARG A 7 5.38 4.77 -6.79
N GLU A 8 5.06 4.14 -7.92
CA GLU A 8 4.19 2.96 -7.98
C GLU A 8 4.78 1.76 -7.23
N ASP A 9 6.07 1.48 -7.43
CA ASP A 9 6.75 0.38 -6.77
C ASP A 9 6.83 0.62 -5.25
N GLU A 10 7.12 1.87 -4.84
CA GLU A 10 7.11 2.25 -3.42
C GLU A 10 5.73 2.05 -2.78
N LEU A 11 4.64 2.41 -3.48
CA LEU A 11 3.28 2.20 -2.99
C LEU A 11 2.90 0.70 -2.93
N LYS A 12 3.36 -0.11 -3.88
CA LYS A 12 3.17 -1.57 -3.86
C LYS A 12 3.92 -2.23 -2.70
N GLU A 13 5.17 -1.83 -2.47
CA GLU A 13 5.95 -2.33 -1.33
C GLU A 13 5.28 -1.95 0.00
N LEU A 14 4.87 -0.68 0.13
CA LEU A 14 4.16 -0.21 1.33
C LEU A 14 2.85 -0.95 1.58
N ALA A 15 2.07 -1.25 0.53
CA ALA A 15 0.85 -2.04 0.66
C ALA A 15 1.13 -3.48 1.14
N SER A 16 2.23 -4.08 0.68
CA SER A 16 2.68 -5.41 1.11
C SER A 16 3.06 -5.42 2.59
N ASP A 17 3.84 -4.42 3.03
CA ASP A 17 4.26 -4.28 4.43
C ASP A 17 3.07 -4.04 5.36
N LEU A 18 2.14 -3.16 4.97
CA LEU A 18 0.91 -2.91 5.73
C LEU A 18 0.05 -4.17 5.84
N SER A 19 -0.10 -4.95 4.77
CA SER A 19 -0.80 -6.23 4.81
C SER A 19 -0.18 -7.18 5.86
N ARG A 20 1.15 -7.31 5.86
CA ARG A 20 1.87 -8.15 6.82
C ARG A 20 1.72 -7.65 8.26
N ALA A 21 1.70 -6.34 8.45
CA ALA A 21 1.47 -5.71 9.74
C ALA A 21 0.04 -5.97 10.26
N VAL A 22 -0.98 -5.89 9.39
CA VAL A 22 -2.38 -6.22 9.72
C VAL A 22 -2.49 -7.67 10.20
N GLU A 23 -1.90 -8.62 9.46
CA GLU A 23 -1.92 -10.04 9.86
C GLU A 23 -1.24 -10.26 11.22
N THR A 24 -0.15 -9.55 11.46
CA THR A 24 0.59 -9.63 12.72
C THR A 24 -0.22 -9.05 13.87
N ALA A 25 -0.78 -7.85 13.71
CA ALA A 25 -1.65 -7.20 14.69
C ALA A 25 -2.90 -8.05 15.02
N ARG A 26 -3.47 -8.71 14.00
CA ARG A 26 -4.60 -9.65 14.18
C ARG A 26 -4.19 -10.85 15.02
N ARG A 27 -3.02 -11.45 14.76
CA ARG A 27 -2.51 -12.61 15.53
C ARG A 27 -2.26 -12.28 17.00
N VAL A 28 -1.80 -11.07 17.31
CA VAL A 28 -1.51 -10.65 18.69
C VAL A 28 -2.71 -10.00 19.41
N GLY A 29 -3.88 -9.94 18.77
CA GLY A 29 -5.11 -9.45 19.40
C GLY A 29 -5.24 -7.94 19.54
N LEU A 30 -4.50 -7.15 18.74
CA LEU A 30 -4.53 -5.68 18.79
C LEU A 30 -5.62 -5.11 17.87
N SER A 31 -6.89 -5.18 18.31
CA SER A 31 -8.05 -4.80 17.50
C SER A 31 -8.01 -3.36 16.96
N THR A 32 -7.66 -2.38 17.80
CA THR A 32 -7.51 -0.97 17.37
C THR A 32 -6.40 -0.81 16.33
N THR A 33 -5.27 -1.50 16.51
CA THR A 33 -4.15 -1.46 15.56
C THR A 33 -4.54 -2.08 14.22
N VAL A 34 -5.28 -3.19 14.22
CA VAL A 34 -5.81 -3.79 12.99
C VAL A 34 -6.68 -2.80 12.24
N TYR A 35 -7.55 -2.06 12.93
CA TYR A 35 -8.41 -1.05 12.30
C TYR A 35 -7.58 0.05 11.62
N LEU A 36 -6.62 0.65 12.34
CA LEU A 36 -5.78 1.72 11.81
C LEU A 36 -4.92 1.27 10.63
N LEU A 37 -4.29 0.09 10.74
CA LEU A 37 -3.47 -0.46 9.66
C LEU A 37 -4.31 -0.85 8.44
N SER A 38 -5.54 -1.34 8.65
CA SER A 38 -6.44 -1.67 7.53
C SER A 38 -6.90 -0.41 6.80
N MET A 39 -7.16 0.68 7.54
CA MET A 39 -7.48 1.98 6.95
C MET A 39 -6.30 2.52 6.13
N ALA A 40 -5.09 2.52 6.69
CA ALA A 40 -3.90 2.95 5.97
C ALA A 40 -3.64 2.10 4.72
N LEU A 41 -3.87 0.79 4.78
CA LEU A 41 -3.74 -0.10 3.62
C LEU A 41 -4.72 0.26 2.48
N VAL A 42 -5.94 0.68 2.82
CA VAL A 42 -6.92 1.14 1.81
C VAL A 42 -6.40 2.41 1.13
N GLU A 43 -5.99 3.42 1.90
CA GLU A 43 -5.48 4.68 1.37
C GLU A 43 -4.28 4.47 0.42
N VAL A 44 -3.33 3.60 0.79
CA VAL A 44 -2.17 3.28 -0.05
C VAL A 44 -2.58 2.56 -1.34
N ARG A 45 -3.58 1.68 -1.30
CA ARG A 45 -4.09 0.99 -2.49
C ARG A 45 -4.81 1.95 -3.45
N GLU A 46 -5.56 2.91 -2.91
CA GLU A 46 -6.21 3.95 -3.71
C GLU A 46 -5.15 4.84 -4.37
N ALA A 47 -4.14 5.29 -3.62
CA ALA A 47 -3.03 6.06 -4.17
C ALA A 47 -2.24 5.30 -5.25
N ALA A 48 -2.09 3.97 -5.11
CA ALA A 48 -1.45 3.13 -6.12
C ALA A 48 -2.30 2.99 -7.39
N ALA A 49 -3.62 2.87 -7.24
CA ALA A 49 -4.56 2.78 -8.37
C ALA A 49 -4.63 4.09 -9.16
N ASP A 50 -4.63 5.24 -8.47
CA ASP A 50 -4.59 6.56 -9.10
C ASP A 50 -3.30 6.78 -9.91
N ASN A 51 -2.18 6.23 -9.44
CA ASN A 51 -0.90 6.35 -10.15
C ASN A 51 -0.86 5.50 -11.44
N ALA A 52 -1.61 4.40 -11.51
CA ALA A 52 -1.69 3.54 -12.68
C ALA A 52 -2.57 4.12 -13.81
N GLY A 53 -3.48 5.06 -13.50
CA GLY A 53 -4.40 5.68 -14.45
C GLY A 53 -3.81 6.82 -15.30
N ASN A 54 -2.54 7.19 -15.10
CA ASN A 54 -1.90 8.30 -15.82
C ASN A 54 -1.11 7.85 -17.08
N ASP A 55 -1.25 6.59 -17.51
CA ASP A 55 -0.59 6.05 -18.71
C ASP A 55 -1.57 5.80 -19.89
N ASP A 56 -2.74 6.47 -19.87
CA ASP A 56 -3.72 6.40 -20.96
C ASP A 56 -4.03 7.80 -21.49
N GLY A 57 -3.13 8.31 -22.34
CA GLY A 57 -3.19 9.69 -22.84
C GLY A 57 -2.22 10.03 -23.97
N ALA A 58 -2.31 9.36 -25.12
CA ALA A 58 -2.09 9.95 -26.45
C ALA A 58 -2.52 8.98 -27.56
N ALA A 59 -3.74 9.15 -28.09
CA ALA A 59 -4.19 8.63 -29.38
C ALA A 59 -4.66 9.80 -30.26
#